data_AF-X0K9E9-F1
#
_entry.id   AF-X0K9E9-F1
#
_cell.length_a   1.000
_cell.length_b   1.000
_cell.length_c   1.000
_cell.angle_alpha   90.00
_cell.angle_beta   90.00
_cell.angle_gamma   90.00
#
_symmetry.space_group_name_H-M   'P 1'
#
loop_
_entity.id
_entity.type
_entity.pdbx_description
1 polymer ?
#
loop_
_entity_poly.entity_id
_entity_poly.type
_entity_poly.pdbx_seq_one_letter_code
_entity_poly.pdbx_strand_id
1 'polypeptide(L)'
;MHIKYLLINLFALTVSVKALPDADNDFGLEARDDSDALVQRWDCGHDAKEVYGKCVCNDKQLTWDGKKCVCPKGTTWEYGKCVPNKPSCHKPQVYNPHSKKCECPHGTEWKYGKCIPKCPHGQHFDKDQWKCVCPKGTEWKYGKCIPKCPDGQYFDKHQWKCWSHKCECPKGTEWKYGKCIPKCPHGQHFDKDQWKCVCPKGKILEYGKCVCPKNQVEKYGKCVCKDGFKLEYGKCIPKCPKGQTFNKWSHKCECPKGTEWKYGKCIPKCPHGQHFDKDQWKCVCPKGQIEQYGKCSCPKGQYYDRWSKSCKCPKDLSWDGHKCAYDCGEDAEYKYGGCVCKKHGQVYDKKSKTCSCKHGWYWDQHKGACKKGGY
;
A
#
# COMPACT_ATOMS: atom_id res chain seq x y z
N MET A 1 21.03 -21.82 55.89
CA MET A 1 22.28 -21.54 56.65
C MET A 1 22.46 -20.03 56.67
N HIS A 2 22.64 -19.32 57.77
CA HIS A 2 22.59 -19.61 59.19
C HIS A 2 22.41 -18.23 59.90
N ILE A 3 21.49 -18.19 60.88
CA ILE A 3 21.65 -17.61 62.24
C ILE A 3 21.99 -16.10 62.31
N LYS A 4 21.07 -15.17 62.66
CA LYS A 4 20.47 -14.84 63.99
C LYS A 4 21.49 -14.55 65.12
N TYR A 5 21.69 -13.28 65.48
CA TYR A 5 21.95 -12.73 66.85
C TYR A 5 21.82 -11.18 66.68
N LEU A 6 20.84 -10.42 67.18
CA LEU A 6 20.28 -10.16 68.52
C LEU A 6 21.27 -9.56 69.54
N LEU A 7 20.98 -8.31 69.97
CA LEU A 7 21.25 -7.57 71.24
C LEU A 7 21.52 -6.08 70.91
N ILE A 8 20.66 -5.08 71.16
CA ILE A 8 20.01 -4.55 72.38
C ILE A 8 21.00 -3.89 73.36
N ASN A 9 20.82 -2.56 73.54
CA ASN A 9 21.05 -1.67 74.70
C ASN A 9 22.31 -1.91 75.59
N LEU A 10 23.03 -0.91 76.09
CA LEU A 10 22.58 0.21 76.92
C LEU A 10 23.83 1.08 77.16
N PHE A 11 23.71 2.41 77.07
CA PHE A 11 24.73 3.35 77.53
C PHE A 11 24.82 3.29 79.06
N ALA A 12 25.99 2.94 79.58
CA ALA A 12 26.38 3.20 80.96
C ALA A 12 27.66 4.04 80.93
N LEU A 13 27.56 5.32 81.31
CA LEU A 13 28.71 6.08 81.78
C LEU A 13 28.31 6.80 83.06
N THR A 14 28.86 6.24 84.13
CA THR A 14 28.77 6.61 85.53
C THR A 14 29.54 7.90 85.80
N VAL A 15 28.91 8.74 86.61
CA VAL A 15 29.48 9.87 87.35
C VAL A 15 30.76 9.47 88.11
N SER A 16 31.78 10.30 88.05
CA SER A 16 32.85 10.36 89.05
C SER A 16 33.53 11.72 89.02
N VAL A 17 33.15 12.57 89.98
CA VAL A 17 33.93 13.73 90.41
C VAL A 17 34.69 13.28 91.65
N LYS A 18 36.02 13.28 91.59
CA LYS A 18 36.89 13.02 92.74
C LYS A 18 37.07 14.32 93.53
N ALA A 19 36.76 14.22 94.82
CA ALA A 19 37.03 15.23 95.83
C ALA A 19 38.51 15.21 96.27
N LEU A 20 38.89 16.33 96.89
CA LEU A 20 40.18 16.79 97.44
C LEU A 20 40.84 15.80 98.44
N PRO A 21 42.14 15.97 98.73
CA PRO A 21 42.69 15.74 100.06
C PRO A 21 42.78 17.03 100.88
N ASP A 22 42.41 16.91 102.16
CA ASP A 22 42.57 17.87 103.25
C ASP A 22 43.93 17.70 103.96
N ALA A 23 44.15 18.60 104.93
CA ALA A 23 45.11 18.62 106.05
C ALA A 23 46.34 19.55 105.83
N ASP A 24 46.72 20.46 106.73
CA ASP A 24 46.28 20.72 108.11
C ASP A 24 47.00 21.97 108.67
N ASN A 25 46.42 22.54 109.74
CA ASN A 25 47.00 23.33 110.85
C ASN A 25 47.44 24.79 110.60
N ASP A 26 46.72 25.79 111.12
CA ASP A 26 46.54 26.22 112.53
C ASP A 26 47.74 27.01 113.09
N PHE A 27 47.45 28.23 113.57
CA PHE A 27 48.03 28.96 114.71
C PHE A 27 47.68 30.46 114.60
N GLY A 28 46.61 30.83 115.32
CA GLY A 28 46.67 31.82 116.42
C GLY A 28 47.02 33.30 116.16
N LEU A 29 46.12 34.16 116.68
CA LEU A 29 46.39 35.44 117.38
C LEU A 29 46.91 36.58 116.49
N GLU A 30 46.55 37.85 116.63
CA GLU A 30 45.86 38.63 117.66
C GLU A 30 45.43 39.96 117.00
N ALA A 31 44.52 40.68 117.66
CA ALA A 31 44.14 42.05 117.28
C ALA A 31 45.34 43.03 117.29
N ARG A 32 45.25 44.13 116.53
CA ARG A 32 45.33 45.53 117.00
C ARG A 32 45.38 46.54 115.84
N ASP A 33 44.80 47.71 116.12
CA ASP A 33 44.88 48.97 115.38
C ASP A 33 46.28 49.25 114.82
N ASP A 34 46.35 49.78 113.59
CA ASP A 34 46.53 51.22 113.39
C ASP A 34 46.72 51.52 111.89
N SER A 35 46.15 52.65 111.52
CA SER A 35 46.40 53.40 110.30
C SER A 35 47.89 53.59 110.01
N ASP A 36 48.34 53.19 108.82
CA ASP A 36 49.18 54.05 107.98
C ASP A 36 49.32 53.52 106.55
N ALA A 37 49.13 54.43 105.59
CA ALA A 37 49.10 54.15 104.17
C ALA A 37 50.49 54.14 103.55
N LEU A 38 50.99 53.00 103.01
CA LEU A 38 52.12 53.00 102.06
C LEU A 38 52.09 51.78 101.09
N VAL A 39 51.86 52.11 99.80
CA VAL A 39 52.20 51.39 98.54
C VAL A 39 51.34 50.16 98.13
N GLN A 40 50.51 50.34 97.08
CA GLN A 40 49.91 49.22 96.32
C GLN A 40 51.02 48.41 95.61
N ARG A 41 51.26 47.19 96.09
CA ARG A 41 52.11 46.21 95.39
C ARG A 41 51.30 45.59 94.25
N TRP A 42 51.78 45.70 93.01
CA TRP A 42 51.09 45.13 91.84
C TRP A 42 51.42 43.63 91.75
N ASP A 43 50.42 42.76 91.96
CA ASP A 43 50.59 41.32 91.73
C ASP A 43 50.38 41.00 90.24
N CYS A 44 51.47 40.94 89.49
CA CYS A 44 51.48 40.67 88.05
C CYS A 44 51.47 39.17 87.69
N GLY A 45 51.43 38.27 88.67
CA GLY A 45 51.52 36.81 88.45
C GLY A 45 52.89 36.36 87.91
N HIS A 46 53.01 35.07 87.55
CA HIS A 46 54.29 34.48 87.10
C HIS A 46 54.68 34.83 85.64
N ASP A 47 53.71 35.19 84.79
CA ASP A 47 53.93 35.40 83.36
C ASP A 47 54.25 36.86 82.99
N ALA A 48 54.23 37.76 83.97
CA ALA A 48 54.57 39.17 83.81
C ALA A 48 55.40 39.68 84.99
N LYS A 49 56.07 40.82 84.78
CA LYS A 49 56.86 41.51 85.80
C LYS A 49 56.42 42.97 85.90
N GLU A 50 56.48 43.53 87.10
CA GLU A 50 56.20 44.94 87.32
C GLU A 50 57.38 45.80 86.81
N VAL A 51 57.07 46.76 85.94
CA VAL A 51 58.03 47.74 85.41
C VAL A 51 57.39 49.12 85.48
N TYR A 52 57.94 50.02 86.30
CA TYR A 52 57.43 51.38 86.51
C TYR A 52 55.92 51.45 86.83
N GLY A 53 55.43 50.58 87.73
CA GLY A 53 54.02 50.55 88.14
C GLY A 53 53.06 49.96 87.10
N LYS A 54 53.56 49.18 86.13
CA LYS A 54 52.76 48.46 85.13
C LYS A 54 53.22 47.02 84.99
N CYS A 55 52.30 46.07 84.90
CA CYS A 55 52.61 44.69 84.56
C CYS A 55 52.99 44.56 83.08
N VAL A 56 54.18 44.05 82.81
CA VAL A 56 54.72 43.81 81.47
C VAL A 56 55.00 42.32 81.30
N CYS A 57 54.47 41.71 80.24
CA CYS A 57 54.63 40.29 79.95
C CYS A 57 56.10 39.89 79.73
N ASN A 58 56.46 38.71 80.24
CA ASN A 58 57.80 38.14 80.04
C ASN A 58 58.04 37.77 78.57
N ASP A 59 57.01 37.23 77.90
CA ASP A 59 57.03 37.07 76.45
C ASP A 59 56.64 38.38 75.76
N LYS A 60 57.58 38.91 74.97
CA LYS A 60 57.41 40.15 74.19
C LYS A 60 56.31 40.07 73.12
N GLN A 61 55.85 38.86 72.77
CA GLN A 61 54.73 38.65 71.86
C GLN A 61 53.36 38.85 72.52
N LEU A 62 53.30 38.87 73.85
CA LEU A 62 52.07 39.00 74.63
C LEU A 62 51.89 40.43 75.16
N THR A 63 50.64 40.84 75.28
CA THR A 63 50.21 42.12 75.87
C THR A 63 49.41 41.86 77.14
N TRP A 64 49.63 42.68 78.16
CA TRP A 64 48.88 42.61 79.42
C TRP A 64 47.46 43.15 79.22
N ASP A 65 46.42 42.35 79.50
CA ASP A 65 45.01 42.78 79.37
C ASP A 65 44.43 43.41 80.65
N GLY A 66 45.23 43.51 81.71
CA GLY A 66 44.79 43.93 83.04
C GLY A 66 44.74 42.78 84.06
N LYS A 67 44.66 41.53 83.61
CA LYS A 67 44.65 40.33 84.46
C LYS A 67 45.70 39.29 84.07
N LYS A 68 45.99 39.14 82.77
CA LYS A 68 46.96 38.17 82.28
C LYS A 68 47.61 38.61 80.95
N CYS A 69 48.68 37.91 80.60
CA CYS A 69 49.32 38.05 79.29
C CYS A 69 48.51 37.33 78.20
N VAL A 70 48.06 38.09 77.20
CA VAL A 70 47.30 37.58 76.05
C VAL A 70 47.89 38.07 74.75
N CYS A 71 47.62 37.36 73.66
CA CYS A 71 48.03 37.83 72.34
C CYS A 71 47.37 39.20 72.00
N PRO A 72 48.08 40.10 71.29
CA PRO A 72 47.55 41.37 70.83
C PRO A 72 46.22 41.22 70.09
N LYS A 73 45.35 42.23 70.17
CA LYS A 73 44.06 42.23 69.46
C LYS A 73 44.26 41.88 67.98
N GLY A 74 43.53 40.86 67.52
CA GLY A 74 43.63 40.37 66.14
C GLY A 74 44.63 39.22 65.94
N THR A 75 45.21 38.67 67.02
CA THR A 75 46.08 37.49 66.98
C THR A 75 45.64 36.42 67.99
N THR A 76 45.91 35.15 67.70
CA THR A 76 45.66 33.98 68.57
C THR A 76 46.96 33.22 68.85
N TRP A 77 47.05 32.57 70.00
CA TRP A 77 48.21 31.74 70.36
C TRP A 77 48.16 30.40 69.62
N GLU A 78 49.04 30.20 68.64
CA GLU A 78 49.22 28.91 67.95
C GLU A 78 50.72 28.54 67.94
N TYR A 79 51.07 27.32 68.35
CA TYR A 79 52.44 26.77 68.30
C TYR A 79 53.52 27.66 68.95
N GLY A 80 53.22 28.27 70.11
CA GLY A 80 54.17 29.07 70.88
C GLY A 80 54.43 30.48 70.34
N LYS A 81 53.58 30.99 69.44
CA LYS A 81 53.62 32.35 68.90
C LYS A 81 52.22 32.94 68.74
N CYS A 82 52.11 34.27 68.78
CA CYS A 82 50.88 34.96 68.41
C CYS A 82 50.78 35.07 66.88
N VAL A 83 49.83 34.36 66.27
CA VAL A 83 49.57 34.40 64.83
C VAL A 83 48.34 35.26 64.52
N PRO A 84 48.29 35.99 63.39
CA PRO A 84 47.10 36.75 63.00
C PRO A 84 45.85 35.87 62.91
N ASN A 85 44.73 36.39 63.41
CA ASN A 85 43.43 35.72 63.32
C ASN A 85 43.11 35.43 61.84
N LYS A 86 42.84 34.16 61.51
CA LYS A 86 42.34 33.79 60.19
C LYS A 86 41.00 34.52 59.98
N PRO A 87 40.79 35.23 58.85
CA PRO A 87 39.53 35.89 58.59
C PRO A 87 38.39 34.86 58.56
N SER A 88 37.28 35.18 59.23
CA SER A 88 36.11 34.31 59.28
C SER A 88 35.41 34.30 57.92
N CYS A 89 35.54 33.20 57.18
CA CYS A 89 34.85 33.00 55.91
C CYS A 89 33.43 32.45 56.14
N HIS A 90 32.48 32.81 55.28
CA HIS A 90 31.16 32.20 55.31
C HIS A 90 31.28 30.71 54.98
N LYS A 91 30.87 29.81 55.88
CA LYS A 91 30.85 28.37 55.59
C LYS A 91 29.97 28.11 54.35
N PRO A 92 30.45 27.41 53.30
CA PRO A 92 31.62 26.53 53.25
C PRO A 92 32.88 27.12 52.54
N GLN A 93 33.01 28.43 52.41
CA GLN A 93 34.22 29.05 51.86
C GLN A 93 35.43 28.78 52.77
N VAL A 94 36.58 28.54 52.13
CA VAL A 94 37.87 28.33 52.79
C VAL A 94 38.76 29.53 52.49
N TYR A 95 39.42 30.07 53.51
CA TYR A 95 40.39 31.13 53.30
C TYR A 95 41.60 30.58 52.54
N ASN A 96 41.87 31.14 51.37
CA ASN A 96 43.07 30.83 50.60
C ASN A 96 44.18 31.83 50.99
N PRO A 97 45.26 31.38 51.66
CA PRO A 97 46.34 32.26 52.10
C PRO A 97 47.12 32.90 50.94
N HIS A 98 47.14 32.28 49.76
CA HIS A 98 47.89 32.76 48.60
C HIS A 98 47.18 33.93 47.91
N SER A 99 45.86 33.83 47.74
CA SER A 99 45.05 34.91 47.15
C SER A 99 44.52 35.92 48.18
N LYS A 100 44.77 35.68 49.48
CA LYS A 100 44.29 36.48 50.62
C LYS A 100 42.77 36.68 50.61
N LYS A 101 42.00 35.71 50.11
CA LYS A 101 40.54 35.79 49.94
C LYS A 101 39.85 34.50 50.38
N CYS A 102 38.59 34.62 50.80
CA CYS A 102 37.72 33.46 51.03
C CYS A 102 37.25 32.93 49.67
N GLU A 103 37.60 31.68 49.37
CA GLU A 103 37.28 31.03 48.10
C GLU A 103 36.44 29.77 48.35
N CYS A 104 35.61 29.44 47.36
CA CYS A 104 34.89 28.17 47.41
C CYS A 104 35.84 27.00 47.11
N PRO A 105 35.56 25.79 47.64
CA PRO A 105 36.35 24.58 47.34
C PRO A 105 36.55 24.34 45.83
N HIS A 106 37.64 23.67 45.46
CA HIS A 106 37.97 23.42 44.06
C HIS A 106 36.80 22.79 43.30
N GLY A 107 36.48 23.32 42.11
CA GLY A 107 35.32 22.90 41.31
C GLY A 107 33.99 23.59 41.68
N THR A 108 33.97 24.51 42.64
CA THR A 108 32.78 25.29 43.02
C THR A 108 33.01 26.80 42.90
N GLU A 109 31.92 27.58 42.85
CA GLU A 109 31.92 29.05 42.77
C GLU A 109 30.90 29.64 43.74
N TRP A 110 31.16 30.85 44.22
CA TRP A 110 30.26 31.55 45.13
C TRP A 110 29.14 32.25 44.35
N LYS A 111 27.93 31.70 44.41
CA LYS A 111 26.71 32.28 43.84
C LYS A 111 25.50 31.95 44.72
N TYR A 112 24.51 32.84 44.75
CA TYR A 112 23.28 32.64 45.54
C TYR A 112 23.53 32.41 47.04
N GLY A 113 24.56 33.05 47.61
CA GLY A 113 24.90 32.98 49.03
C GLY A 113 25.50 31.65 49.49
N LYS A 114 25.87 30.75 48.57
CA LYS A 114 26.51 29.46 48.85
C LYS A 114 27.57 29.12 47.79
N CYS A 115 28.41 28.13 48.06
CA CYS A 115 29.28 27.56 47.04
C CYS A 115 28.49 26.54 46.21
N ILE A 116 28.34 26.79 44.92
CA ILE A 116 27.67 25.90 43.96
C ILE A 116 28.71 25.28 43.00
N PRO A 117 28.47 24.07 42.46
CA PRO A 117 29.36 23.48 41.45
C PRO A 117 29.51 24.37 40.21
N LYS A 118 30.75 24.54 39.73
CA LYS A 118 31.00 25.14 38.42
C LYS A 118 30.56 24.15 37.35
N CYS A 119 29.61 24.54 36.51
CA CYS A 119 29.03 23.62 35.54
C CYS A 119 29.97 23.41 34.33
N PRO A 120 30.40 22.17 34.05
CA PRO A 120 31.34 21.89 32.98
C PRO A 120 30.64 21.77 31.62
N HIS A 121 31.40 22.01 30.54
CA HIS A 121 31.07 21.65 29.15
C HIS A 121 29.64 22.02 28.69
N GLY A 122 29.25 23.29 28.90
CA GLY A 122 28.00 23.86 28.38
C GLY A 122 26.75 23.59 29.21
N GLN A 123 26.90 22.98 30.40
CA GLN A 123 25.82 22.89 31.39
C GLN A 123 25.60 24.24 32.08
N HIS A 124 24.39 24.44 32.62
CA HIS A 124 24.06 25.57 33.47
C HIS A 124 23.55 25.09 34.83
N PHE A 125 23.72 25.91 35.86
CA PHE A 125 23.23 25.58 37.19
C PHE A 125 21.73 25.87 37.26
N ASP A 126 20.95 24.81 37.45
CA ASP A 126 19.50 24.88 37.65
C ASP A 126 19.24 25.08 39.14
N LYS A 127 18.57 26.19 39.49
CA LYS A 127 18.27 26.57 40.87
C LYS A 127 17.18 25.69 41.49
N ASP A 128 16.25 25.21 40.69
CA ASP A 128 15.10 24.43 41.14
C ASP A 128 15.52 22.99 41.45
N GLN A 129 16.44 22.44 40.64
CA GLN A 129 17.00 21.10 40.80
C GLN A 129 18.31 21.08 41.62
N TRP A 130 18.86 22.25 41.96
CA TRP A 130 20.11 22.45 42.69
C TRP A 130 21.30 21.64 42.12
N LYS A 131 21.40 21.57 40.79
CA LYS A 131 22.44 20.80 40.08
C LYS A 131 22.74 21.40 38.70
N CYS A 132 23.88 21.02 38.13
CA CYS A 132 24.17 21.34 36.73
C CYS A 132 23.30 20.51 35.80
N VAL A 133 22.62 21.17 34.86
CA VAL A 133 21.78 20.52 33.86
C VAL A 133 22.10 21.06 32.46
N CYS A 134 21.81 20.24 31.46
CA CYS A 134 21.91 20.67 30.08
C CYS A 134 20.76 21.63 29.72
N PRO A 135 20.99 22.59 28.80
CA PRO A 135 19.94 23.47 28.29
C PRO A 135 18.70 22.73 27.78
N LYS A 136 17.54 23.40 27.80
CA LYS A 136 16.29 22.82 27.30
C LYS A 136 16.45 22.32 25.86
N GLY A 137 16.00 21.10 25.58
CA GLY A 137 16.17 20.44 24.28
C GLY A 137 17.50 19.71 24.08
N THR A 138 18.36 19.64 25.11
CA THR A 138 19.63 18.89 25.07
C THR A 138 19.71 17.86 26.21
N GLU A 139 20.61 16.89 26.10
CA GLU A 139 20.89 15.85 27.10
C GLU A 139 22.40 15.64 27.30
N TRP A 140 22.79 15.16 28.48
CA TRP A 140 24.19 14.91 28.81
C TRP A 140 24.63 13.53 28.30
N LYS A 141 25.44 13.50 27.23
CA LYS A 141 26.04 12.28 26.68
C LYS A 141 27.43 12.59 26.11
N TYR A 142 28.33 11.60 26.13
CA TYR A 142 29.68 11.75 25.58
C TYR A 142 30.49 12.94 26.17
N GLY A 143 30.27 13.26 27.45
CA GLY A 143 31.00 14.32 28.16
C GLY A 143 30.60 15.76 27.83
N LYS A 144 29.50 15.98 27.09
CA LYS A 144 28.95 17.32 26.79
C LYS A 144 27.43 17.29 26.61
N CYS A 145 26.80 18.46 26.59
CA CYS A 145 25.38 18.55 26.24
C CYS A 145 25.20 18.40 24.72
N ILE A 146 24.41 17.42 24.31
CA ILE A 146 24.04 17.18 22.90
C ILE A 146 22.56 17.43 22.67
N PRO A 147 22.12 17.87 21.47
CA PRO A 147 20.70 17.99 21.15
C PRO A 147 19.96 16.67 21.35
N LYS A 148 18.79 16.72 21.98
CA LYS A 148 17.85 15.59 21.99
C LYS A 148 17.28 15.45 20.58
N CYS A 149 17.48 14.30 19.97
CA CYS A 149 17.04 14.08 18.61
C CYS A 149 15.52 13.82 18.55
N PRO A 150 14.79 14.39 17.58
CA PRO A 150 13.38 14.10 17.35
C PRO A 150 13.13 12.60 17.07
N ASP A 151 11.88 12.15 17.26
CA ASP A 151 11.51 10.74 17.01
C ASP A 151 11.95 10.26 15.62
N GLY A 152 12.65 9.12 15.60
CA GLY A 152 13.20 8.52 14.37
C GLY A 152 14.59 9.02 13.94
N GLN A 153 15.28 9.78 14.80
CA GLN A 153 16.67 10.20 14.58
C GLN A 153 17.60 9.67 15.68
N TYR A 154 18.89 9.56 15.37
CA TYR A 154 19.94 9.25 16.34
C TYR A 154 21.05 10.31 16.29
N PHE A 155 21.80 10.46 17.37
CA PHE A 155 22.92 11.40 17.41
C PHE A 155 24.15 10.78 16.72
N ASP A 156 24.61 11.37 15.61
CA ASP A 156 25.83 10.93 14.94
C ASP A 156 27.06 11.58 15.59
N LYS A 157 27.88 10.75 16.25
CA LYS A 157 29.10 11.17 16.93
C LYS A 157 30.20 11.72 16.00
N HIS A 158 30.20 11.36 14.72
CA HIS A 158 31.21 11.82 13.76
C HIS A 158 30.85 13.19 13.18
N GLN A 159 29.58 13.41 12.86
CA GLN A 159 29.08 14.66 12.29
C GLN A 159 28.61 15.67 13.35
N TRP A 160 28.57 15.26 14.62
CA TRP A 160 28.19 16.07 15.77
C TRP A 160 26.81 16.75 15.64
N LYS A 161 25.83 16.02 15.08
CA LYS A 161 24.45 16.48 14.87
C LYS A 161 23.45 15.33 14.94
N CYS A 162 22.17 15.65 15.14
CA CYS A 162 21.11 14.67 14.97
C CYS A 162 21.02 14.27 13.50
N TRP A 163 21.09 12.97 13.27
CA TRP A 163 21.06 12.35 11.96
C TRP A 163 19.85 11.43 11.91
N SER A 164 19.04 11.62 10.89
CA SER A 164 18.09 10.60 10.47
C SER A 164 18.79 9.81 9.38
N HIS A 165 18.83 8.48 9.51
CA HIS A 165 18.70 7.70 8.28
C HIS A 165 17.29 8.02 7.77
N LYS A 166 17.14 9.11 7.01
CA LYS A 166 16.18 9.06 5.91
C LYS A 166 16.74 7.92 5.08
N CYS A 167 16.29 6.70 5.34
CA CYS A 167 16.86 5.50 4.74
C CYS A 167 16.90 5.77 3.25
N GLU A 168 18.10 6.02 2.74
CA GLU A 168 18.28 6.19 1.31
C GLU A 168 18.10 4.79 0.76
N CYS A 169 16.85 4.51 0.42
CA CYS A 169 16.49 3.29 -0.23
C CYS A 169 17.35 3.17 -1.50
N PRO A 170 17.96 2.00 -1.77
CA PRO A 170 18.82 1.79 -2.93
C PRO A 170 18.24 2.41 -4.21
N LYS A 171 19.09 2.86 -5.14
CA LYS A 171 18.61 3.44 -6.42
C LYS A 171 17.55 2.52 -7.05
N GLY A 172 16.37 3.10 -7.32
CA GLY A 172 15.20 2.36 -7.82
C GLY A 172 14.17 1.96 -6.76
N THR A 173 14.37 2.30 -5.48
CA THR A 173 13.43 2.02 -4.37
C THR A 173 13.02 3.30 -3.63
N GLU A 174 11.90 3.26 -2.90
CA GLU A 174 11.33 4.35 -2.11
C GLU A 174 10.87 3.87 -0.74
N TRP A 175 10.91 4.74 0.28
CA TRP A 175 10.50 4.40 1.64
C TRP A 175 8.98 4.55 1.80
N LYS A 176 8.27 3.42 1.88
CA LYS A 176 6.81 3.35 2.13
C LYS A 176 6.48 2.12 2.97
N TYR A 177 5.41 2.20 3.77
CA TYR A 177 4.96 1.08 4.62
C TYR A 177 6.04 0.55 5.60
N GLY A 178 6.90 1.43 6.11
CA GLY A 178 7.94 1.09 7.09
C GLY A 178 9.15 0.32 6.53
N LYS A 179 9.29 0.19 5.20
CA LYS A 179 10.47 -0.40 4.55
C LYS A 179 10.74 0.22 3.17
N CYS A 180 11.89 -0.11 2.59
CA CYS A 180 12.18 0.25 1.19
C CYS A 180 11.42 -0.69 0.24
N ILE A 181 10.59 -0.11 -0.62
CA ILE A 181 9.87 -0.82 -1.69
C ILE A 181 10.39 -0.39 -3.07
N PRO A 182 10.34 -1.24 -4.10
CA PRO A 182 10.67 -0.82 -5.46
C PRO A 182 9.76 0.32 -5.94
N LYS A 183 10.36 1.33 -6.57
CA LYS A 183 9.61 2.36 -7.32
C LYS A 183 9.03 1.69 -8.56
N CYS A 184 7.71 1.76 -8.72
CA CYS A 184 7.03 1.07 -9.82
C CYS A 184 7.15 1.87 -11.13
N PRO A 185 7.82 1.31 -12.17
CA PRO A 185 8.03 2.02 -13.43
C PRO A 185 6.79 1.93 -14.33
N HIS A 186 6.70 2.87 -15.28
CA HIS A 186 5.80 2.79 -16.44
C HIS A 186 4.31 2.49 -16.12
N GLY A 187 3.74 3.25 -15.17
CA GLY A 187 2.30 3.21 -14.85
C GLY A 187 1.87 2.01 -13.99
N GLN A 188 2.81 1.24 -13.46
CA GLN A 188 2.57 0.23 -12.44
C GLN A 188 2.32 0.89 -11.07
N HIS A 189 1.70 0.15 -10.17
CA HIS A 189 1.53 0.55 -8.77
C HIS A 189 1.97 -0.58 -7.84
N PHE A 190 2.38 -0.24 -6.63
CA PHE A 190 2.81 -1.22 -5.65
C PHE A 190 1.59 -1.86 -4.99
N ASP A 191 1.44 -3.18 -5.16
CA ASP A 191 0.41 -3.98 -4.52
C ASP A 191 0.94 -4.49 -3.18
N LYS A 192 0.25 -4.11 -2.09
CA LYS A 192 0.64 -4.45 -0.71
C LYS A 192 0.40 -5.92 -0.37
N ASP A 193 -0.57 -6.56 -1.03
CA ASP A 193 -0.99 -7.93 -0.73
C ASP A 193 -0.06 -8.92 -1.44
N GLN A 194 0.39 -8.58 -2.65
CA GLN A 194 1.36 -9.33 -3.44
C GLN A 194 2.81 -8.89 -3.21
N TRP A 195 3.03 -7.82 -2.47
CA TRP A 195 4.33 -7.20 -2.18
C TRP A 195 5.20 -6.92 -3.42
N LYS A 196 4.58 -6.48 -4.52
CA LYS A 196 5.26 -6.24 -5.81
C LYS A 196 4.57 -5.15 -6.63
N CYS A 197 5.28 -4.62 -7.63
CA CYS A 197 4.66 -3.74 -8.62
C CYS A 197 3.76 -4.53 -9.56
N VAL A 198 2.52 -4.08 -9.73
CA VAL A 198 1.53 -4.70 -10.62
C VAL A 198 0.86 -3.64 -11.50
N CYS A 199 0.32 -4.08 -12.63
CA CYS A 199 -0.46 -3.19 -13.48
C CYS A 199 -1.83 -2.86 -12.86
N PRO A 200 -2.36 -1.65 -13.14
CA PRO A 200 -3.73 -1.32 -12.79
C PRO A 200 -4.72 -2.36 -13.31
N LYS A 201 -5.83 -2.53 -12.60
CA LYS A 201 -6.86 -3.53 -12.94
C LYS A 201 -7.28 -3.42 -14.41
N GLY A 202 -7.19 -4.54 -15.13
CA GLY A 202 -7.55 -4.62 -16.56
C GLY A 202 -6.41 -4.33 -17.54
N LYS A 203 -5.23 -3.91 -17.08
CA LYS A 203 -4.00 -3.82 -17.89
C LYS A 203 -3.12 -5.04 -17.65
N ILE A 204 -2.31 -5.37 -18.65
CA ILE A 204 -1.29 -6.43 -18.58
C ILE A 204 0.10 -5.83 -18.72
N LEU A 205 1.11 -6.50 -18.15
CA LEU A 205 2.50 -6.09 -18.28
C LEU A 205 3.07 -6.69 -19.57
N GLU A 206 3.43 -5.83 -20.53
CA GLU A 206 4.05 -6.22 -21.80
C GLU A 206 5.31 -5.38 -22.01
N TYR A 207 6.46 -6.03 -22.20
CA TYR A 207 7.78 -5.37 -22.32
C TYR A 207 8.06 -4.32 -21.22
N GLY A 208 7.68 -4.63 -19.97
CA GLY A 208 7.91 -3.75 -18.81
C GLY A 208 6.96 -2.56 -18.69
N LYS A 209 5.96 -2.43 -19.58
CA LYS A 209 4.96 -1.35 -19.56
C LYS A 209 3.55 -1.93 -19.38
N CYS A 210 2.69 -1.20 -18.68
CA CYS A 210 1.29 -1.59 -18.55
C CYS A 210 0.51 -1.18 -19.79
N VAL A 211 0.04 -2.17 -20.56
CA VAL A 211 -0.70 -1.98 -21.80
C VAL A 211 -2.08 -2.62 -21.72
N CYS A 212 -2.97 -2.20 -22.62
CA CYS A 212 -4.27 -2.85 -22.74
C CYS A 212 -4.15 -4.23 -23.39
N PRO A 213 -4.92 -5.23 -22.92
CA PRO A 213 -4.96 -6.57 -23.51
C PRO A 213 -5.29 -6.55 -25.01
N LYS A 214 -5.08 -7.69 -25.68
CA LYS A 214 -5.42 -7.86 -27.10
C LYS A 214 -6.85 -7.40 -27.42
N ASN A 215 -6.99 -6.73 -28.57
CA ASN A 215 -8.24 -6.16 -29.08
C ASN A 215 -8.86 -5.06 -28.19
N GLN A 216 -8.07 -4.46 -27.30
CA GLN A 216 -8.46 -3.30 -26.50
C GLN A 216 -7.62 -2.08 -26.85
N VAL A 217 -8.16 -0.91 -26.52
CA VAL A 217 -7.51 0.40 -26.59
C VAL A 217 -7.78 1.17 -25.30
N GLU A 218 -6.85 2.04 -24.93
CA GLU A 218 -7.04 2.90 -23.77
C GLU A 218 -7.93 4.09 -24.12
N LYS A 219 -9.02 4.26 -23.38
CA LYS A 219 -9.95 5.38 -23.50
C LYS A 219 -10.30 5.86 -22.09
N TYR A 220 -10.00 7.13 -21.79
CA TYR A 220 -10.19 7.72 -20.45
C TYR A 220 -9.54 6.92 -19.31
N GLY A 221 -8.30 6.43 -19.52
CA GLY A 221 -7.56 5.67 -18.51
C GLY A 221 -8.05 4.22 -18.30
N LYS A 222 -9.03 3.75 -19.07
CA LYS A 222 -9.58 2.39 -18.99
C LYS A 222 -9.37 1.66 -20.32
N CYS A 223 -9.13 0.36 -20.26
CA CYS A 223 -9.08 -0.47 -21.46
C CYS A 223 -10.49 -0.83 -21.92
N VAL A 224 -10.82 -0.44 -23.15
CA VAL A 224 -12.11 -0.73 -23.78
C VAL A 224 -11.89 -1.51 -25.07
N CYS A 225 -12.85 -2.33 -25.47
CA CYS A 225 -12.74 -3.07 -26.72
C CYS A 225 -12.63 -2.11 -27.93
N LYS A 226 -11.75 -2.45 -28.88
CA LYS A 226 -11.67 -1.77 -30.17
C LYS A 226 -13.02 -1.84 -30.90
N ASP A 227 -13.24 -0.91 -31.83
CA ASP A 227 -14.40 -0.97 -32.72
C ASP A 227 -14.45 -2.30 -33.47
N GLY A 228 -15.66 -2.84 -33.63
CA GLY A 228 -15.86 -4.21 -34.13
C GLY A 228 -15.70 -5.32 -33.07
N PHE A 229 -15.37 -5.00 -31.82
CA PHE A 229 -15.34 -5.96 -30.71
C PHE A 229 -16.34 -5.60 -29.62
N LYS A 230 -16.81 -6.60 -28.87
CA LYS A 230 -17.65 -6.45 -27.68
C LYS A 230 -17.02 -7.18 -26.50
N LEU A 231 -17.24 -6.67 -25.30
CA LEU A 231 -16.75 -7.30 -24.07
C LEU A 231 -17.70 -8.42 -23.68
N GLU A 232 -17.21 -9.65 -23.62
CA GLU A 232 -17.97 -10.83 -23.18
C GLU A 232 -17.06 -11.69 -22.28
N TYR A 233 -17.53 -12.04 -21.08
CA TYR A 233 -16.75 -12.80 -20.07
C TYR A 233 -15.34 -12.24 -19.80
N GLY A 234 -15.20 -10.91 -19.74
CA GLY A 234 -13.91 -10.25 -19.47
C GLY A 234 -12.91 -10.27 -20.65
N LYS A 235 -13.33 -10.74 -21.84
CA LYS A 235 -12.51 -10.73 -23.06
C LYS A 235 -13.22 -9.97 -24.17
N CYS A 236 -12.46 -9.27 -25.01
CA CYS A 236 -13.02 -8.62 -26.20
C CYS A 236 -13.12 -9.63 -27.34
N ILE A 237 -14.36 -10.01 -27.67
CA ILE A 237 -14.65 -10.90 -28.79
C ILE A 237 -15.16 -10.10 -29.99
N PRO A 238 -14.91 -10.54 -31.23
CA PRO A 238 -15.46 -9.91 -32.42
C PRO A 238 -16.99 -9.78 -32.33
N LYS A 239 -17.53 -8.61 -32.68
CA LYS A 239 -18.95 -8.44 -32.96
C LYS A 239 -19.24 -9.14 -34.27
N CYS A 240 -19.99 -10.24 -34.20
CA CYS A 240 -20.34 -10.97 -35.40
C CYS A 240 -21.33 -10.19 -36.26
N PRO A 241 -21.16 -10.21 -37.60
CA PRO A 241 -22.16 -9.76 -38.55
C PRO A 241 -23.56 -10.32 -38.23
N LYS A 242 -24.60 -9.60 -38.63
CA LYS A 242 -26.00 -10.01 -38.38
C LYS A 242 -26.23 -11.45 -38.87
N GLY A 243 -26.74 -12.28 -37.97
CA GLY A 243 -27.04 -13.70 -38.24
C GLY A 243 -25.90 -14.67 -37.99
N GLN A 244 -24.68 -14.21 -37.73
CA GLN A 244 -23.57 -15.06 -37.30
C GLN A 244 -23.46 -15.13 -35.77
N THR A 245 -22.96 -16.25 -35.28
CA THR A 245 -22.64 -16.47 -33.86
C THR A 245 -21.15 -16.68 -33.68
N PHE A 246 -20.60 -16.18 -32.57
CA PHE A 246 -19.19 -16.37 -32.26
C PHE A 246 -18.97 -17.79 -31.76
N ASN A 247 -18.22 -18.59 -32.51
CA ASN A 247 -17.81 -19.92 -32.09
C ASN A 247 -16.60 -19.80 -31.16
N LYS A 248 -16.80 -20.22 -29.90
CA LYS A 248 -15.78 -20.12 -28.85
C LYS A 248 -14.55 -20.99 -29.13
N TRP A 249 -14.69 -22.08 -29.89
CA TRP A 249 -13.61 -23.05 -30.15
C TRP A 249 -12.78 -22.68 -31.37
N SER A 250 -13.42 -22.22 -32.45
CA SER A 250 -12.71 -21.76 -33.64
C SER A 250 -12.26 -20.29 -33.54
N HIS A 251 -12.71 -19.57 -32.52
CA HIS A 251 -12.51 -18.13 -32.32
C HIS A 251 -12.97 -17.27 -33.51
N LYS A 252 -13.98 -17.74 -34.25
CA LYS A 252 -14.50 -17.09 -35.48
C LYS A 252 -16.01 -16.93 -35.43
N CYS A 253 -16.51 -15.95 -36.18
CA CYS A 253 -17.95 -15.80 -36.41
C CYS A 253 -18.38 -16.81 -37.47
N GLU A 254 -19.36 -17.64 -37.12
CA GLU A 254 -19.86 -18.72 -37.96
C GLU A 254 -21.36 -18.59 -38.13
N CYS A 255 -21.86 -19.11 -39.24
CA CYS A 255 -23.30 -19.22 -39.43
C CYS A 255 -23.88 -20.35 -38.57
N PRO A 256 -25.12 -20.21 -38.07
CA PRO A 256 -25.82 -21.27 -37.34
C PRO A 256 -25.80 -22.62 -38.08
N LYS A 257 -25.92 -23.73 -37.34
CA LYS A 257 -26.01 -25.06 -37.94
C LYS A 257 -27.13 -25.10 -39.00
N GLY A 258 -26.83 -25.72 -40.15
CA GLY A 258 -27.75 -25.77 -41.29
C GLY A 258 -27.72 -24.53 -42.19
N THR A 259 -26.88 -23.53 -41.91
CA THR A 259 -26.72 -22.33 -42.75
C THR A 259 -25.28 -22.15 -43.21
N GLU A 260 -25.07 -21.33 -44.25
CA GLU A 260 -23.76 -20.98 -44.80
C GLU A 260 -23.67 -19.48 -45.13
N TRP A 261 -22.46 -18.92 -45.09
CA TRP A 261 -22.24 -17.50 -45.37
C TRP A 261 -22.12 -17.25 -46.87
N LYS A 262 -23.17 -16.70 -47.49
CA LYS A 262 -23.19 -16.29 -48.91
C LYS A 262 -23.99 -15.01 -49.06
N TYR A 263 -23.64 -14.18 -50.04
CA TYR A 263 -24.35 -12.93 -50.33
C TYR A 263 -24.44 -11.96 -49.13
N GLY A 264 -23.40 -11.94 -48.28
CA GLY A 264 -23.31 -11.03 -47.13
C GLY A 264 -24.21 -11.38 -45.93
N LYS A 265 -24.86 -12.55 -45.91
CA LYS A 265 -25.62 -13.05 -44.75
C LYS A 265 -25.61 -14.58 -44.66
N CYS A 266 -26.08 -15.12 -43.54
CA CYS A 266 -26.26 -16.56 -43.41
C CYS A 266 -27.52 -17.00 -44.15
N ILE A 267 -27.36 -17.90 -45.12
CA ILE A 267 -28.47 -18.51 -45.88
C ILE A 267 -28.60 -20.00 -45.54
N PRO A 268 -29.79 -20.61 -45.62
CA PRO A 268 -29.95 -22.05 -45.45
C PRO A 268 -29.10 -22.84 -46.44
N LYS A 269 -28.41 -23.88 -45.95
CA LYS A 269 -27.81 -24.89 -46.82
C LYS A 269 -28.93 -25.74 -47.42
N CYS A 270 -29.06 -25.72 -48.74
CA CYS A 270 -30.16 -26.39 -49.40
C CYS A 270 -30.00 -27.91 -49.41
N PRO A 271 -30.94 -28.66 -48.82
CA PRO A 271 -30.86 -30.11 -48.74
C PRO A 271 -31.30 -30.78 -50.05
N HIS A 272 -30.87 -32.03 -50.24
CA HIS A 272 -31.48 -32.99 -51.19
C HIS A 272 -31.79 -32.46 -52.61
N GLY A 273 -30.80 -31.80 -53.24
CA GLY A 273 -30.88 -31.35 -54.64
C GLY A 273 -31.63 -30.03 -54.86
N GLN A 274 -32.08 -29.37 -53.80
CA GLN A 274 -32.59 -28.00 -53.85
C GLN A 274 -31.45 -27.01 -54.12
N HIS A 275 -31.81 -25.84 -54.65
CA HIS A 275 -30.89 -24.72 -54.81
C HIS A 275 -31.44 -23.47 -54.16
N PHE A 276 -30.56 -22.56 -53.76
CA PHE A 276 -30.96 -21.31 -53.13
C PHE A 276 -31.38 -20.30 -54.20
N ASP A 277 -32.66 -19.94 -54.20
CA ASP A 277 -33.24 -18.91 -55.05
C ASP A 277 -33.05 -17.54 -54.39
N LYS A 278 -32.36 -16.64 -55.08
CA LYS A 278 -32.03 -15.30 -54.57
C LYS A 278 -33.22 -14.35 -54.58
N ASP A 279 -34.18 -14.56 -55.46
CA ASP A 279 -35.34 -13.68 -55.60
C ASP A 279 -36.39 -14.03 -54.55
N GLN A 280 -36.55 -15.33 -54.26
CA GLN A 280 -37.47 -15.84 -53.24
C GLN A 280 -36.84 -15.96 -51.85
N TRP A 281 -35.52 -15.80 -51.75
CA TRP A 281 -34.72 -15.94 -50.52
C TRP A 281 -34.91 -17.26 -49.76
N LYS A 282 -35.12 -18.37 -50.49
CA LYS A 282 -35.35 -19.71 -49.93
C LYS A 282 -34.77 -20.80 -50.82
N CYS A 283 -34.64 -22.01 -50.26
CA CYS A 283 -34.30 -23.18 -51.06
C CYS A 283 -35.53 -23.63 -51.86
N VAL A 284 -35.35 -23.85 -53.16
CA VAL A 284 -36.40 -24.29 -54.07
C VAL A 284 -35.91 -25.45 -54.93
N CYS A 285 -36.85 -26.26 -55.41
CA CYS A 285 -36.52 -27.30 -56.36
C CYS A 285 -36.19 -26.72 -57.74
N PRO A 286 -35.30 -27.38 -58.51
CA PRO A 286 -35.06 -27.04 -59.89
C PRO A 286 -36.36 -26.97 -60.71
N LYS A 287 -36.36 -26.16 -61.77
CA LYS A 287 -37.54 -25.93 -62.62
C LYS A 287 -38.15 -27.26 -63.09
N GLY A 288 -39.45 -27.44 -62.84
CA GLY A 288 -40.22 -28.64 -63.22
C GLY A 288 -40.19 -29.78 -62.21
N GLN A 289 -39.41 -29.67 -61.12
CA GLN A 289 -39.48 -30.59 -59.98
C GLN A 289 -40.34 -30.00 -58.87
N ILE A 290 -40.91 -30.88 -58.05
CA ILE A 290 -41.68 -30.53 -56.87
C ILE A 290 -41.04 -31.14 -55.62
N GLU A 291 -41.22 -30.50 -54.48
CA GLU A 291 -40.77 -31.03 -53.20
C GLU A 291 -41.72 -32.15 -52.76
N GLN A 292 -41.17 -33.36 -52.59
CA GLN A 292 -41.87 -34.52 -52.05
C GLN A 292 -41.06 -35.06 -50.88
N TYR A 293 -41.63 -35.02 -49.67
CA TYR A 293 -40.98 -35.49 -48.45
C TYR A 293 -39.58 -34.88 -48.20
N GLY A 294 -39.41 -33.59 -48.49
CA GLY A 294 -38.12 -32.89 -48.31
C GLY A 294 -37.08 -33.12 -49.41
N LYS A 295 -37.42 -33.83 -50.48
CA LYS A 295 -36.55 -34.09 -51.64
C LYS A 295 -37.20 -33.59 -52.93
N CYS A 296 -36.39 -33.06 -53.83
CA CYS A 296 -36.89 -32.69 -55.15
C CYS A 296 -37.06 -33.92 -56.03
N SER A 297 -38.30 -34.10 -56.51
CA SER A 297 -38.71 -35.21 -57.35
C SER A 297 -39.58 -34.71 -58.49
N CYS A 298 -39.63 -35.47 -59.57
CA CYS A 298 -40.54 -35.13 -60.66
C CYS A 298 -42.00 -35.34 -60.24
N PRO A 299 -42.93 -34.53 -60.78
CA PRO A 299 -44.36 -34.76 -60.64
C PRO A 299 -44.75 -36.19 -61.00
N LYS A 300 -45.84 -36.69 -60.40
CA LYS A 300 -46.28 -38.09 -60.56
C LYS A 300 -46.43 -38.44 -62.04
N GLY A 301 -45.78 -39.54 -62.45
CA GLY A 301 -45.81 -40.03 -63.83
C GLY A 301 -44.72 -39.45 -64.73
N GLN A 302 -43.96 -38.44 -64.30
CA GLN A 302 -42.76 -37.98 -65.00
C GLN A 302 -41.51 -38.68 -64.46
N TYR A 303 -40.50 -38.84 -65.32
CA TYR A 303 -39.16 -39.28 -64.93
C TYR A 303 -38.17 -38.12 -65.08
N TYR A 304 -37.09 -38.13 -64.29
CA TYR A 304 -36.04 -37.12 -64.40
C TYR A 304 -35.07 -37.49 -65.52
N ASP A 305 -35.00 -36.67 -66.56
CA ASP A 305 -34.05 -36.82 -67.64
C ASP A 305 -32.73 -36.13 -67.29
N ARG A 306 -31.66 -36.91 -67.09
CA ARG A 306 -30.34 -36.39 -66.68
C ARG A 306 -29.71 -35.50 -67.77
N TRP A 307 -29.99 -35.76 -69.04
CA TRP A 307 -29.43 -35.02 -70.16
C TRP A 307 -30.06 -33.63 -70.32
N SER A 308 -31.40 -33.54 -70.34
CA SER A 308 -32.07 -32.22 -70.38
C SER A 308 -32.18 -31.54 -69.02
N LYS A 309 -31.77 -32.22 -67.93
CA LYS A 309 -31.89 -31.76 -66.54
C LYS A 309 -33.32 -31.32 -66.19
N SER A 310 -34.32 -32.01 -66.73
CA SER A 310 -35.72 -31.65 -66.59
C SER A 310 -36.58 -32.90 -66.43
N CYS A 311 -37.75 -32.75 -65.84
CA CYS A 311 -38.72 -33.83 -65.77
C CYS A 311 -39.43 -33.99 -67.13
N LYS A 312 -39.57 -35.24 -67.59
CA LYS A 312 -40.18 -35.61 -68.86
C LYS A 312 -41.25 -36.67 -68.64
N CYS A 313 -42.27 -36.65 -69.49
CA CYS A 313 -43.23 -37.73 -69.56
C CYS A 313 -42.63 -38.95 -70.29
N PRO A 314 -43.04 -40.18 -69.93
CA PRO A 314 -42.71 -41.39 -70.67
C PRO A 314 -43.06 -41.26 -72.16
N LYS A 315 -42.45 -42.12 -72.98
CA LYS A 315 -42.64 -42.11 -74.43
C LYS A 315 -44.14 -42.11 -74.79
N ASP A 316 -44.52 -41.27 -75.75
CA ASP A 316 -45.89 -41.07 -76.26
C ASP A 316 -46.89 -40.39 -75.29
N LEU A 317 -46.42 -39.88 -74.15
CA LEU A 317 -47.21 -39.06 -73.22
C LEU A 317 -46.67 -37.62 -73.18
N SER A 318 -47.58 -36.67 -73.03
CA SER A 318 -47.26 -35.25 -72.80
C SER A 318 -47.87 -34.78 -71.47
N TRP A 319 -47.30 -33.73 -70.88
CA TRP A 319 -47.82 -33.16 -69.64
C TRP A 319 -49.06 -32.31 -69.91
N ASP A 320 -50.21 -32.67 -69.35
CA ASP A 320 -51.48 -31.95 -69.52
C ASP A 320 -51.69 -30.78 -68.52
N GLY A 321 -50.70 -30.51 -67.66
CA GLY A 321 -50.78 -29.56 -66.55
C GLY A 321 -50.85 -30.24 -65.18
N HIS A 322 -51.36 -31.48 -65.11
CA HIS A 322 -51.53 -32.24 -63.87
C HIS A 322 -50.93 -33.66 -63.90
N LYS A 323 -50.90 -34.32 -65.06
CA LYS A 323 -50.37 -35.68 -65.25
C LYS A 323 -49.79 -35.88 -66.66
N CYS A 324 -49.02 -36.95 -66.84
CA CYS A 324 -48.64 -37.42 -68.16
C CYS A 324 -49.83 -38.17 -68.79
N ALA A 325 -50.34 -37.65 -69.90
CA ALA A 325 -51.47 -38.20 -70.64
C ALA A 325 -51.11 -38.34 -72.13
N TYR A 326 -51.82 -39.21 -72.84
CA TYR A 326 -51.63 -39.35 -74.28
C TYR A 326 -52.04 -38.04 -74.97
N ASP A 327 -51.12 -37.51 -75.74
CA ASP A 327 -51.35 -36.31 -76.52
C ASP A 327 -51.95 -36.67 -77.88
N CYS A 328 -53.27 -36.62 -77.92
CA CYS A 328 -54.08 -36.88 -79.10
C CYS A 328 -54.37 -35.62 -79.94
N GLY A 329 -53.79 -34.45 -79.60
CA GLY A 329 -54.17 -33.18 -80.23
C GLY A 329 -55.58 -32.70 -79.82
N GLU A 330 -56.03 -31.58 -80.39
CA GLU A 330 -57.30 -30.96 -80.00
C GLU A 330 -58.54 -31.68 -80.54
N ASP A 331 -58.44 -32.33 -81.69
CA ASP A 331 -59.58 -32.95 -82.40
C ASP A 331 -59.88 -34.38 -81.97
N ALA A 332 -59.02 -35.00 -81.16
CA ALA A 332 -59.17 -36.37 -80.70
C ALA A 332 -59.08 -36.47 -79.18
N GLU A 333 -59.52 -37.60 -78.66
CA GLU A 333 -59.48 -37.95 -77.25
C GLU A 333 -58.98 -39.40 -77.10
N TYR A 334 -58.25 -39.68 -76.02
CA TYR A 334 -57.76 -41.03 -75.77
C TYR A 334 -58.88 -41.91 -75.20
N LYS A 335 -59.39 -42.84 -76.01
CA LYS A 335 -60.45 -43.80 -75.65
C LYS A 335 -60.11 -45.19 -76.17
N TYR A 336 -60.52 -46.24 -75.45
CA TYR A 336 -60.32 -47.64 -75.86
C TYR A 336 -58.87 -48.03 -76.23
N GLY A 337 -57.88 -47.41 -75.59
CA GLY A 337 -56.46 -47.71 -75.85
C GLY A 337 -55.85 -46.99 -77.07
N GLY A 338 -56.52 -46.00 -77.64
CA GLY A 338 -56.00 -45.19 -78.74
C GLY A 338 -56.59 -43.78 -78.80
N CYS A 339 -56.00 -42.92 -79.64
CA CYS A 339 -56.57 -41.62 -79.94
C CYS A 339 -57.72 -41.78 -80.94
N VAL A 340 -58.92 -41.40 -80.51
CA VAL A 340 -60.16 -41.49 -81.31
C VAL A 340 -60.66 -40.09 -81.59
N CYS A 341 -61.03 -39.82 -82.85
CA CYS A 341 -61.55 -38.52 -83.24
C CYS A 341 -62.87 -38.22 -82.54
N LYS A 342 -62.99 -36.99 -82.02
CA LYS A 342 -64.23 -36.51 -81.39
C LYS A 342 -65.40 -36.46 -82.38
N LYS A 343 -65.09 -36.28 -83.67
CA LYS A 343 -66.02 -36.16 -84.79
C LYS A 343 -66.21 -37.50 -85.51
N HIS A 344 -67.48 -37.87 -85.75
CA HIS A 344 -67.85 -39.18 -86.31
C HIS A 344 -67.40 -39.35 -87.78
N GLY A 345 -66.75 -40.48 -88.08
CA GLY A 345 -66.28 -40.82 -89.43
C GLY A 345 -64.92 -40.20 -89.82
N GLN A 346 -64.28 -39.44 -88.94
CA GLN A 346 -62.90 -39.00 -89.12
C GLN A 346 -61.89 -40.08 -88.71
N VAL A 347 -60.75 -40.09 -89.37
CA VAL A 347 -59.62 -40.96 -89.11
C VAL A 347 -58.52 -40.13 -88.44
N TYR A 348 -57.99 -40.64 -87.34
CA TYR A 348 -56.89 -40.01 -86.61
C TYR A 348 -55.56 -40.27 -87.30
N ASP A 349 -54.81 -39.21 -87.60
CA ASP A 349 -53.44 -39.32 -88.08
C ASP A 349 -52.44 -39.16 -86.92
N LYS A 350 -51.64 -40.21 -86.67
CA LYS A 350 -50.69 -40.23 -85.54
C LYS A 350 -49.50 -39.26 -85.73
N LYS A 351 -49.13 -38.92 -86.97
CA LYS A 351 -47.99 -38.03 -87.24
C LYS A 351 -48.36 -36.56 -87.06
N SER A 352 -49.51 -36.14 -87.58
CA SER A 352 -50.00 -34.77 -87.45
C SER A 352 -50.83 -34.54 -86.19
N LYS A 353 -51.27 -35.59 -85.48
CA LYS A 353 -52.17 -35.53 -84.33
C LYS A 353 -53.48 -34.79 -84.63
N THR A 354 -53.97 -34.95 -85.86
CA THR A 354 -55.21 -34.32 -86.34
C THR A 354 -56.20 -35.37 -86.82
N CYS A 355 -57.47 -34.99 -86.85
CA CYS A 355 -58.53 -35.83 -87.39
C CYS A 355 -59.02 -35.30 -88.72
N SER A 356 -59.01 -36.17 -89.74
CA SER A 356 -59.47 -35.83 -91.08
C SER A 356 -60.35 -36.92 -91.64
N CYS A 357 -61.23 -36.59 -92.58
CA CYS A 357 -61.99 -37.60 -93.30
C CYS A 357 -61.07 -38.52 -94.10
N LYS A 358 -61.48 -39.78 -94.26
CA LYS A 358 -60.75 -40.76 -95.09
C LYS A 358 -60.51 -40.20 -96.50
N HIS A 359 -59.41 -40.58 -97.14
CA HIS A 359 -59.09 -40.16 -98.51
C HIS A 359 -60.29 -40.32 -99.46
N GLY A 360 -60.67 -39.23 -100.15
CA GLY A 360 -61.86 -39.16 -101.02
C GLY A 360 -63.19 -38.81 -100.32
N TRP A 361 -63.16 -38.47 -99.03
CA TRP A 361 -64.31 -38.03 -98.24
C TRP A 361 -64.09 -36.60 -97.75
N TYR A 362 -65.17 -35.82 -97.65
CA TYR A 362 -65.15 -34.46 -97.13
C TYR A 362 -66.00 -34.34 -95.87
N TRP A 363 -65.70 -33.36 -95.03
CA TRP A 363 -66.48 -33.09 -93.83
C TRP A 363 -67.75 -32.32 -94.17
N ASP A 364 -68.92 -32.91 -93.93
CA ASP A 364 -70.21 -32.24 -94.09
C ASP A 364 -70.56 -31.53 -92.76
N GLN A 365 -70.50 -30.20 -92.75
CA GLN A 365 -70.79 -29.41 -91.56
C GLN A 365 -72.26 -29.52 -91.12
N HIS A 366 -73.20 -29.73 -92.04
CA HIS A 366 -74.63 -29.82 -91.72
C HIS A 366 -74.99 -31.16 -91.08
N LYS A 367 -74.32 -32.25 -91.49
CA LYS A 367 -74.56 -33.60 -90.96
C LYS A 367 -73.62 -33.99 -89.81
N GLY A 368 -72.57 -33.21 -89.57
CA GLY A 368 -71.58 -33.51 -88.55
C GLY A 368 -70.84 -34.84 -88.78
N ALA A 369 -70.64 -35.23 -90.05
CA ALA A 369 -70.01 -36.49 -90.41
C ALA A 369 -69.26 -36.40 -91.75
N CYS A 370 -68.29 -37.30 -91.95
CA CYS A 370 -67.61 -37.43 -93.23
C CYS A 370 -68.54 -38.08 -94.27
N LYS A 371 -68.57 -37.51 -95.49
CA LYS A 371 -69.32 -38.05 -96.64
C LYS A 371 -68.39 -38.32 -97.82
N LYS A 372 -68.64 -39.42 -98.54
CA LYS A 372 -67.92 -39.76 -99.77
C LYS A 372 -68.22 -38.71 -100.84
N GLY A 373 -67.19 -38.16 -101.47
CA GLY A 373 -67.38 -37.30 -102.65
C GLY A 373 -68.04 -38.11 -103.76
N GLY A 374 -69.20 -37.66 -104.23
CA GLY A 374 -69.73 -38.12 -105.51
C GLY A 374 -68.92 -37.46 -106.63
N TYR A 375 -68.53 -38.23 -107.63
CA TYR A 375 -68.06 -37.68 -108.90
C TYR A 375 -69.21 -36.98 -109.61
#